data_AF-R2SZX3-F1
#
_entry.id   AF-R2SZX3-F1
#
_cell.length_a   1.000
_cell.length_b   1.000
_cell.length_c   1.000
_cell.angle_alpha   90.00
_cell.angle_beta   90.00
_cell.angle_gamma   90.00
#
_symmetry.space_group_name_H-M   'P 1'
#
loop_
_entity.id
_entity.type
_entity.pdbx_description
1 polymer ?
#
loop_
_entity_poly.entity_id
_entity_poly.type
_entity_poly.pdbx_seq_one_letter_code
_entity_poly.pdbx_strand_id
1 'polypeptide(L)' 'MRPMMPKMNKEIVLMGNYVFVVVGIALFIIGLIIYLLTRKKEKKALKYTGLGMMAVGILSVLNNIIQYFIFK' A
#
# COMPACT_ATOMS: atom_id res chain seq x y z
N MET A 1 -10.06 20.04 -26.78
CA MET A 1 -10.80 18.78 -26.61
C MET A 1 -10.43 18.24 -25.23
N ARG A 2 -11.38 18.16 -24.28
CA ARG A 2 -11.09 17.51 -22.99
C ARG A 2 -10.91 16.02 -23.27
N PRO A 3 -9.84 15.36 -22.80
CA PRO A 3 -9.72 13.93 -22.99
C PRO A 3 -10.95 13.27 -22.37
N MET A 4 -11.77 12.63 -23.21
CA MET A 4 -12.81 11.71 -22.75
C MET A 4 -12.07 10.57 -22.06
N MET A 5 -11.95 10.65 -20.73
CA MET A 5 -11.53 9.49 -19.96
C MET A 5 -12.49 8.35 -20.29
N PRO A 6 -11.99 7.16 -20.68
CA PRO A 6 -12.85 6.00 -20.89
C PRO A 6 -13.67 5.81 -19.62
N LYS A 7 -14.98 5.52 -19.76
CA LYS A 7 -15.85 5.20 -18.62
C LYS A 7 -15.23 4.02 -17.88
N MET A 8 -14.47 4.34 -16.84
CA MET A 8 -13.71 3.38 -16.08
C MET A 8 -14.72 2.47 -15.38
N ASN A 9 -14.69 1.18 -15.70
CA ASN A 9 -15.68 0.26 -15.18
C ASN A 9 -15.52 0.18 -13.66
N LYS A 10 -16.51 0.70 -12.92
CA LYS A 10 -16.43 0.91 -11.47
C LYS A 10 -16.10 -0.39 -10.73
N GLU A 11 -16.58 -1.52 -11.25
CA GLU A 11 -16.31 -2.85 -10.69
C GLU A 11 -14.84 -3.25 -10.78
N ILE A 12 -14.17 -2.97 -11.90
CA ILE A 12 -12.74 -3.28 -12.11
C ILE A 12 -11.88 -2.44 -11.15
N VAL A 13 -12.26 -1.17 -10.96
CA VAL A 13 -11.57 -0.24 -10.05
C VAL A 13 -11.74 -0.71 -8.60
N LEU A 14 -12.95 -1.12 -8.22
CA LEU A 14 -13.24 -1.60 -6.88
C LEU A 14 -12.47 -2.90 -6.58
N MET A 15 -12.42 -3.81 -7.55
CA MET A 15 -11.68 -5.07 -7.44
C MET A 15 -10.17 -4.83 -7.34
N GLY A 16 -9.62 -3.96 -8.18
CA GLY A 16 -8.20 -3.55 -8.11
C GLY A 16 -7.85 -2.92 -6.77
N ASN A 17 -8.73 -2.07 -6.26
CA ASN A 17 -8.60 -1.42 -4.96
C ASN A 17 -8.58 -2.42 -3.80
N TYR A 18 -9.44 -3.42 -3.83
CA TYR A 18 -9.48 -4.46 -2.80
C TYR A 18 -8.17 -5.27 -2.78
N VAL A 19 -7.69 -5.68 -3.96
CA VAL A 19 -6.40 -6.39 -4.10
C VAL A 19 -5.25 -5.51 -3.58
N PHE A 20 -5.27 -4.22 -3.89
CA PHE A 20 -4.23 -3.28 -3.47
C PHE A 20 -4.16 -3.14 -1.93
N VAL A 21 -5.31 -3.10 -1.25
CA VAL A 21 -5.39 -3.07 0.22
C VAL A 21 -4.87 -4.37 0.82
N VAL A 22 -5.27 -5.52 0.29
CA VAL A 22 -4.79 -6.83 0.78
C VAL A 22 -3.27 -6.94 0.67
N VAL A 23 -2.70 -6.54 -0.48
CA VAL A 23 -1.25 -6.50 -0.69
C VAL A 23 -0.58 -5.50 0.24
N GLY A 24 -1.17 -4.32 0.44
CA GLY A 24 -0.67 -3.29 1.35
C GLY A 24 -0.57 -3.78 2.80
N ILE A 25 -1.59 -4.46 3.29
CA ILE A 25 -1.61 -5.07 4.63
C ILE A 25 -0.53 -6.17 4.75
N ALA A 26 -0.40 -7.03 3.73
CA ALA A 26 0.62 -8.07 3.74
C ALA A 26 2.04 -7.48 3.80
N LEU A 27 2.31 -6.44 3.01
CA LEU A 27 3.59 -5.71 3.03
C LEU A 27 3.86 -5.04 4.38
N PHE A 28 2.84 -4.48 5.01
CA PHE A 28 2.96 -3.88 6.35
C PHE A 28 3.37 -4.92 7.40
N ILE A 29 2.73 -6.09 7.39
CA ILE A 29 3.04 -7.19 8.33
C ILE A 29 4.47 -7.71 8.09
N ILE A 30 4.88 -7.92 6.84
CA ILE A 30 6.23 -8.35 6.49
C ILE A 30 7.26 -7.30 6.94
N GLY A 31 7.01 -6.02 6.68
CA GLY A 31 7.86 -4.92 7.14
C GLY A 31 7.99 -4.88 8.67
N LEU A 32 6.90 -5.13 9.40
CA LEU A 32 6.88 -5.26 10.87
C LEU A 32 7.73 -6.41 11.36
N ILE A 33 7.60 -7.59 10.77
CA ILE A 33 8.40 -8.76 11.11
C ILE A 33 9.89 -8.46 10.88
N ILE A 34 10.25 -7.91 9.72
CA ILE A 34 11.64 -7.54 9.40
C ILE A 34 12.16 -6.51 10.40
N TYR A 35 11.38 -5.48 10.72
CA TYR A 35 11.78 -4.46 11.69
C TYR A 35 12.02 -5.04 13.08
N LEU A 36 11.12 -5.91 13.56
CA LEU A 36 11.23 -6.56 14.88
C LEU A 36 12.43 -7.52 14.95
N LEU A 37 12.66 -8.32 13.90
CA LEU A 37 13.81 -9.23 13.82
C LEU A 37 15.13 -8.47 13.73
N THR A 38 15.12 -7.32 13.03
CA THR A 38 16.31 -6.48 12.86
C THR A 38 16.54 -5.58 14.08
N ARG A 39 15.55 -5.35 14.95
CA ARG A 39 15.74 -4.56 16.18
C ARG A 39 16.88 -5.10 17.06
N LYS A 40 17.10 -6.41 17.07
CA LYS A 40 18.17 -7.07 17.84
C LYS A 40 19.51 -7.17 17.10
N LYS A 41 19.54 -6.90 15.79
CA LYS A 41 20.75 -7.04 14.96
C LYS A 41 21.14 -5.64 14.46
N GLU A 42 22.39 -5.22 14.61
CA GLU A 42 22.87 -3.90 14.12
C GLU A 42 22.90 -3.75 12.58
N LYS A 43 22.12 -4.54 11.84
CA LYS A 43 21.97 -4.45 10.39
C LYS A 43 21.08 -3.26 10.04
N LYS A 44 21.67 -2.05 10.05
CA LYS A 44 21.02 -0.78 9.71
C LYS A 44 20.24 -0.86 8.39
N ALA A 45 20.78 -1.51 7.36
CA ALA A 45 20.13 -1.69 6.07
C ALA A 45 18.75 -2.39 6.16
N LEU A 46 18.67 -3.54 6.84
CA LEU A 46 17.40 -4.27 6.98
C LEU A 46 16.36 -3.47 7.78
N LYS A 47 16.80 -2.65 8.75
CA LYS A 47 15.90 -1.79 9.53
C LYS A 47 15.23 -0.75 8.63
N TYR A 48 16.01 -0.12 7.75
CA TYR A 48 15.48 0.83 6.77
C TYR A 48 14.59 0.15 5.72
N THR A 49 14.93 -1.07 5.28
CA THR A 49 14.08 -1.86 4.38
C THR A 49 12.73 -2.19 5.03
N GLY A 50 12.73 -2.62 6.30
CA GLY A 50 11.49 -2.89 7.04
C GLY A 50 10.62 -1.64 7.21
N LEU A 51 11.23 -0.50 7.54
CA LEU A 51 10.54 0.79 7.60
C LEU A 51 9.98 1.22 6.24
N GLY A 52 10.74 1.02 5.17
CA GLY A 52 10.28 1.30 3.80
C GLY A 52 9.08 0.44 3.40
N MET A 53 9.11 -0.86 3.72
CA MET A 53 7.98 -1.77 3.48
C MET A 53 6.74 -1.37 4.27
N MET A 54 6.89 -0.94 5.53
CA MET A 54 5.77 -0.39 6.31
C MET A 54 5.20 0.87 5.67
N ALA A 55 6.07 1.79 5.24
CA ALA A 55 5.63 3.04 4.61
C ALA A 55 4.85 2.77 3.32
N VAL A 56 5.30 1.84 2.48
CA VAL A 56 4.58 1.42 1.27
C VAL A 56 3.23 0.79 1.63
N GLY A 57 3.17 -0.05 2.67
CA GLY A 57 1.91 -0.62 3.16
C GLY A 57 0.90 0.45 3.59
N ILE A 58 1.35 1.46 4.36
CA ILE A 58 0.51 2.58 4.79
C ILE A 58 0.05 3.43 3.60
N LEU A 59 0.96 3.75 2.67
CA LEU A 59 0.62 4.52 1.46
C LEU A 59 -0.40 3.79 0.57
N SER A 60 -0.31 2.47 0.48
CA SER A 60 -1.30 1.65 -0.23
C SER A 60 -2.71 1.78 0.36
N VAL A 61 -2.82 1.72 1.69
CA VAL A 61 -4.10 1.89 2.40
C VAL A 61 -4.61 3.33 2.27
N LEU A 62 -3.73 4.33 2.41
CA LEU A 62 -4.09 5.74 2.24
C LEU A 62 -4.60 6.03 0.82
N ASN A 63 -3.96 5.47 -0.21
CA ASN A 63 -4.40 5.62 -1.59
C ASN A 63 -5.82 5.10 -1.79
N ASN A 64 -6.15 3.95 -1.17
CA ASN A 64 -7.48 3.40 -1.21
C ASN A 64 -8.52 4.29 -0.51
N ILE A 65 -8.18 4.82 0.68
CA ILE A 65 -9.03 5.76 1.42
C ILE A 65 -9.27 7.04 0.60
N ILE A 66 -8.23 7.62 0.01
CA ILE A 66 -8.33 8.81 -0.84
C ILE A 66 -9.23 8.53 -2.04
N GLN A 67 -9.08 7.38 -2.70
CA GLN A 67 -9.98 6.99 -3.79
C GLN A 67 -11.42 6.81 -3.32
N TYR A 68 -11.65 6.26 -2.12
CA TYR A 68 -13.00 6.16 -1.55
C TYR A 68 -13.64 7.53 -1.33
N PHE A 69 -12.88 8.55 -0.91
CA PHE A 69 -13.39 9.92 -0.72
C PHE A 69 -13.54 10.72 -2.03
N ILE A 70 -12.66 10.51 -3.02
CA ILE A 70 -12.69 11.24 -4.30
C ILE A 70 -13.72 10.66 -5.28
N PHE A 71 -13.94 9.34 -5.28
CA PHE A 71 -14.84 8.66 -6.21
C PHE A 71 -16.24 8.36 -5.65
N LYS A 72 -16.56 8.89 -4.46
CA LYS A 72 -17.92 8.91 -3.91
C LYS A 72 -18.74 10.05 -4.50
#